data_AF-A0A1E3IU32-F1
#
_entry.id   AF-A0A1E3IU32-F1
#
_cell.length_a   1.000
_cell.length_b   1.000
_cell.length_c   1.000
_cell.angle_alpha   90.00
_cell.angle_beta   90.00
_cell.angle_gamma   90.00
#
_symmetry.space_group_name_H-M   'P 1'
#
loop_
_entity.id
_entity.type
_entity.pdbx_description
1 polymer ?
#
loop_
_entity_poly.entity_id
_entity_poly.type
_entity_poly.pdbx_seq_one_letter_code
_entity_poly.pdbx_strand_id
1 'polypeptide(L)'
;MADTSAQRRPPYQGVWTKRAADADEWLHLHKVVVSATSASLISTFTGFPLDSLKSRLQSSREKVSIPRLAAGVIKEEGIGGLWRGFPLPLVTISIVRTISFTIYSSTKRILNADPWIDLRLGMFSGDNAKDIAITSMLAGGASGAVVCVGSAPFELVKVRRQLEYQIYRDSRPELRNFPPTPIPNSALPKGTAPFQPPTTIQAVRLILASSGPLGLYTGWRLHFIRDTLGTALYFAEYDVMRYYLGRAKKERRDGEGGGGGFGDDVQGDVPEWCRGWIMKGMIPFLCGSLAGVTSWALIYPVDTKAQQRALSGLPMRTPIEQLSRLVLGTDKSNPKPFLAGMARLYRGLGISMIRSMLTHGLLWTLVDATGNYIDSRPFERLASRQELK
;
A
#
# COMPACT_ATOMS: atom_id res chain seq x y z
N MET A 1 42.92 34.18 17.32
CA MET A 1 42.32 32.89 16.92
C MET A 1 42.22 32.03 18.17
N ALA A 2 41.04 31.97 18.77
CA ALA A 2 40.73 31.05 19.86
C ALA A 2 39.63 30.12 19.36
N ASP A 3 39.88 28.83 19.50
CA ASP A 3 39.06 27.70 19.06
C ASP A 3 37.66 27.73 19.71
N THR A 4 36.63 27.97 18.91
CA THR A 4 35.21 27.98 19.32
C THR A 4 34.49 26.65 19.08
N SER A 5 35.22 25.54 18.88
CA SER A 5 34.61 24.23 18.57
C SER A 5 34.39 23.31 19.78
N ALA A 6 34.59 23.79 21.01
CA ALA A 6 34.19 23.05 22.22
C ALA A 6 32.65 23.02 22.33
N GLN A 7 32.06 22.02 21.70
CA GLN A 7 30.67 21.60 21.83
C GLN A 7 30.34 21.44 23.32
N ARG A 8 29.73 22.48 23.92
CA ARG A 8 29.29 22.49 25.33
C ARG A 8 28.27 21.38 25.54
N ARG A 9 28.73 20.20 25.96
CA ARG A 9 27.87 19.21 26.61
C ARG A 9 27.34 19.90 27.87
N PRO A 10 26.02 20.00 28.08
CA PRO A 10 25.50 20.64 29.28
C PRO A 10 26.04 19.90 30.51
N PRO A 11 26.63 20.61 31.50
CA PRO A 11 27.35 19.97 32.61
C PRO A 11 26.44 19.31 33.67
N TYR A 12 25.12 19.29 33.47
CA TYR A 12 24.17 18.75 34.44
C TYR A 12 23.24 17.70 33.82
N GLN A 13 23.44 16.44 34.21
CA GLN A 13 22.51 15.33 33.93
C GLN A 13 21.34 15.37 34.90
N GLY A 14 20.42 16.32 34.71
CA GLY A 14 19.14 16.34 35.45
C GLY A 14 18.24 15.16 35.08
N VAL A 15 17.25 14.86 35.94
CA VAL A 15 16.25 13.79 35.68
C VAL A 15 15.50 14.04 34.35
N TRP A 16 15.26 15.31 34.01
CA TRP A 16 14.57 15.71 32.78
C TRP A 16 15.41 15.51 31.52
N THR A 17 16.71 15.87 31.54
CA THR A 17 17.61 15.64 30.40
C THR A 17 17.87 14.17 30.15
N LYS A 18 17.97 13.36 31.23
CA LYS A 18 18.06 11.90 31.10
C LYS A 18 16.80 11.30 30.46
N ARG A 19 15.60 11.66 30.96
CA ARG A 19 14.34 11.18 30.36
C ARG A 19 14.16 11.60 28.91
N ALA A 20 14.61 12.81 28.55
CA ALA A 20 14.59 13.30 27.19
C ALA A 20 15.51 12.48 26.27
N ALA A 21 16.73 12.18 26.74
CA ALA A 21 17.67 11.31 26.03
C ALA A 21 17.14 9.88 25.86
N ASP A 22 16.59 9.29 26.93
CA ASP A 22 15.98 7.95 26.89
C ASP A 22 14.80 7.89 25.89
N ALA A 23 13.99 8.95 25.81
CA ALA A 23 12.88 9.05 24.86
C ALA A 23 13.36 9.19 23.40
N ASP A 24 14.38 10.02 23.15
CA ASP A 24 14.97 10.15 21.82
C ASP A 24 15.68 8.87 21.38
N GLU A 25 16.36 8.17 22.29
CA GLU A 25 16.95 6.86 22.02
C GLU A 25 15.88 5.82 21.68
N TRP A 26 14.78 5.76 22.43
CA TRP A 26 13.66 4.88 22.11
C TRP A 26 13.06 5.19 20.73
N LEU A 27 12.89 6.47 20.38
CA LEU A 27 12.40 6.89 19.07
C LEU A 27 13.36 6.50 17.95
N HIS A 28 14.68 6.64 18.16
CA HIS A 28 15.69 6.22 17.20
C HIS A 28 15.66 4.70 16.98
N LEU A 29 15.56 3.90 18.04
CA LEU A 29 15.47 2.44 17.96
C LEU A 29 14.21 1.98 17.20
N HIS A 30 13.08 2.68 17.40
CA HIS A 30 11.80 2.36 16.77
C HIS A 30 11.45 3.26 15.58
N LYS A 31 12.44 3.94 14.99
CA LYS A 31 12.26 4.97 13.96
C LYS A 31 11.37 4.50 12.81
N VAL A 32 11.64 3.29 12.29
CA VAL A 32 10.89 2.68 11.18
C VAL A 32 9.41 2.54 11.54
N VAL A 33 9.12 1.97 12.72
CA VAL A 33 7.77 1.66 13.18
C VAL A 33 6.99 2.95 13.43
N VAL A 34 7.58 3.93 14.13
CA VAL A 34 6.92 5.22 14.45
C VAL A 34 6.66 6.01 13.18
N SER A 35 7.64 6.12 12.29
CA SER A 35 7.51 6.86 11.02
C SER A 35 6.49 6.22 10.10
N ALA A 36 6.56 4.89 9.92
CA ALA A 36 5.60 4.17 9.08
C ALA A 36 4.18 4.25 9.63
N THR A 37 3.98 4.08 10.94
CA THR A 37 2.64 4.06 11.54
C THR A 37 1.97 5.43 11.48
N SER A 38 2.67 6.49 11.91
CA SER A 38 2.14 7.86 11.88
C SER A 38 1.80 8.30 10.45
N ALA A 39 2.70 8.06 9.50
CA ALA A 39 2.48 8.36 8.09
C ALA A 39 1.32 7.54 7.50
N SER A 40 1.19 6.27 7.88
CA SER A 40 0.10 5.40 7.42
C SER A 40 -1.26 5.88 7.90
N LEU A 41 -1.36 6.33 9.15
CA LEU A 41 -2.61 6.83 9.72
C LEU A 41 -3.07 8.09 8.99
N ILE A 42 -2.17 9.07 8.86
CA ILE A 42 -2.50 10.37 8.24
C ILE A 42 -2.77 10.21 6.75
N SER A 43 -1.96 9.44 6.02
CA SER A 43 -2.17 9.22 4.58
C SER A 43 -3.44 8.44 4.29
N THR A 44 -3.75 7.40 5.07
CA THR A 44 -5.00 6.65 4.93
C THR A 44 -6.20 7.52 5.25
N PHE A 45 -6.16 8.30 6.33
CA PHE A 45 -7.23 9.23 6.67
C PHE A 45 -7.49 10.26 5.57
N THR A 46 -6.42 10.83 5.01
CA THR A 46 -6.49 11.84 3.93
C THR A 46 -6.99 11.23 2.62
N GLY A 47 -6.63 9.98 2.31
CA GLY A 47 -7.06 9.28 1.11
C GLY A 47 -8.46 8.67 1.19
N PHE A 48 -9.01 8.51 2.39
CA PHE A 48 -10.26 7.79 2.62
C PHE A 48 -11.48 8.35 1.84
N PRO A 49 -11.66 9.68 1.68
CA PRO A 49 -12.73 10.23 0.84
C PRO A 49 -12.75 9.65 -0.57
N LEU A 50 -11.58 9.42 -1.18
CA LEU A 50 -11.49 8.83 -2.51
C LEU A 50 -11.82 7.33 -2.51
N ASP A 51 -11.54 6.62 -1.42
CA ASP A 51 -11.98 5.23 -1.24
C ASP A 51 -13.50 5.12 -1.12
N SER A 52 -14.09 6.00 -0.32
CA SER A 52 -15.55 6.11 -0.19
C SER A 52 -16.19 6.41 -1.55
N LEU A 53 -15.72 7.42 -2.27
CA LEU A 53 -16.24 7.76 -3.60
C LEU A 53 -16.02 6.64 -4.62
N LYS A 54 -14.87 5.95 -4.59
CA LYS A 54 -14.59 4.80 -5.47
C LYS A 54 -15.58 3.67 -5.21
N SER A 55 -15.81 3.31 -3.95
CA SER A 55 -16.76 2.25 -3.60
C SER A 55 -18.19 2.58 -4.03
N ARG A 56 -18.63 3.83 -3.80
CA ARG A 56 -19.94 4.33 -4.26
C ARG A 56 -20.05 4.33 -5.78
N LEU A 57 -19.01 4.79 -6.49
CA LEU A 57 -18.96 4.79 -7.95
C LEU A 57 -18.99 3.37 -8.54
N GLN A 58 -18.34 2.40 -7.89
CA GLN A 58 -18.35 0.99 -8.30
C GLN A 58 -19.70 0.31 -8.01
N SER A 59 -20.44 0.78 -7.00
CA SER A 59 -21.78 0.30 -6.69
C SER A 59 -22.90 0.97 -7.52
N SER A 60 -22.67 2.20 -7.99
CA SER A 60 -23.68 2.97 -8.72
C SER A 60 -23.83 2.50 -10.17
N ARG A 61 -25.08 2.43 -10.63
CA ARG A 61 -25.42 2.11 -12.03
C ARG A 61 -25.24 3.30 -12.97
N GLU A 62 -25.35 4.51 -12.44
CA GLU A 62 -25.30 5.72 -13.26
C GLU A 62 -23.87 6.10 -13.60
N LYS A 63 -23.65 6.55 -14.84
CA LYS A 63 -22.39 7.17 -15.24
C LYS A 63 -22.31 8.57 -14.64
N VAL A 64 -22.02 8.65 -13.35
CA VAL A 64 -21.85 9.91 -12.64
C VAL A 64 -20.38 10.29 -12.64
N SER A 65 -20.09 11.55 -12.96
CA SER A 65 -18.74 12.12 -12.79
C SER A 65 -18.38 12.20 -11.30
N ILE A 66 -17.12 11.96 -10.94
CA ILE A 66 -16.63 11.97 -9.55
C ILE A 66 -17.01 13.25 -8.79
N PRO A 67 -16.86 14.47 -9.34
CA PRO A 67 -17.20 15.70 -8.60
C PRO A 67 -18.69 15.79 -8.28
N ARG A 68 -19.55 15.36 -9.23
CA ARG A 68 -21.00 15.32 -9.03
C ARG A 68 -21.41 14.30 -7.97
N LEU A 69 -20.75 13.14 -7.94
CA LEU A 69 -20.96 12.14 -6.88
C LEU A 69 -20.54 12.70 -5.52
N ALA A 70 -19.39 13.36 -5.43
CA ALA A 70 -18.92 13.99 -4.20
C ALA A 70 -19.87 15.09 -3.71
N ALA A 71 -20.33 15.96 -4.60
CA ALA A 71 -21.32 16.99 -4.28
C ALA A 71 -22.64 16.39 -3.79
N GLY A 72 -23.09 15.29 -4.39
CA GLY A 72 -24.27 14.54 -3.93
C GLY A 72 -24.09 14.01 -2.50
N VAL A 73 -22.98 13.33 -2.22
CA VAL A 73 -22.68 12.82 -0.87
C VAL A 73 -22.61 13.95 0.16
N ILE A 74 -21.96 15.07 -0.17
CA ILE A 74 -21.87 16.22 0.74
C ILE A 74 -23.25 16.83 0.99
N LYS A 75 -24.11 16.88 -0.02
CA LYS A 75 -25.47 17.42 0.11
C LYS A 75 -26.38 16.51 0.95
N GLU A 76 -26.25 15.19 0.81
CA GLU A 76 -27.14 14.21 1.45
C GLU A 76 -26.67 13.78 2.85
N GLU A 77 -25.36 13.59 3.03
CA GLU A 77 -24.77 13.04 4.26
C GLU A 77 -23.84 14.03 4.98
N GLY A 78 -23.64 15.23 4.42
CA GLY A 78 -22.65 16.18 4.89
C GLY A 78 -21.21 15.78 4.56
N ILE A 79 -20.25 16.61 4.96
CA ILE A 79 -18.81 16.35 4.74
C ILE A 79 -18.37 15.04 5.42
N GLY A 80 -18.93 14.72 6.58
CA GLY A 80 -18.66 13.47 7.32
C GLY A 80 -19.04 12.19 6.55
N GLY A 81 -19.98 12.27 5.59
CA GLY A 81 -20.37 11.14 4.74
C GLY A 81 -19.23 10.58 3.89
N LEU A 82 -18.21 11.40 3.58
CA LEU A 82 -17.00 10.97 2.88
C LEU A 82 -16.14 10.03 3.73
N TRP A 83 -16.20 10.13 5.07
CA TRP A 83 -15.47 9.28 6.01
C TRP A 83 -16.31 8.13 6.59
N ARG A 84 -17.52 7.90 6.08
CA ARG A 84 -18.37 6.82 6.60
C ARG A 84 -17.68 5.45 6.48
N GLY A 85 -17.45 4.79 7.61
CA GLY A 85 -16.81 3.47 7.68
C GLY A 85 -15.28 3.48 7.74
N PHE A 86 -14.63 4.63 7.95
CA PHE A 86 -13.16 4.75 7.94
C PHE A 86 -12.35 4.05 9.04
N PRO A 87 -12.83 3.80 10.28
CA PRO A 87 -11.95 3.34 11.35
C PRO A 87 -11.30 1.98 11.07
N LEU A 88 -12.05 1.05 10.48
CA LEU A 88 -11.54 -0.28 10.17
C LEU A 88 -10.44 -0.24 9.09
N PRO A 89 -10.65 0.39 7.91
CA PRO A 89 -9.57 0.62 6.94
C PRO A 89 -8.37 1.38 7.53
N LEU A 90 -8.60 2.38 8.37
CA LEU A 90 -7.52 3.14 9.01
C LEU A 90 -6.59 2.25 9.83
N VAL A 91 -7.14 1.40 10.70
CA VAL A 91 -6.36 0.49 11.55
C VAL A 91 -5.69 -0.59 10.72
N THR A 92 -6.45 -1.28 9.87
CA THR A 92 -5.97 -2.44 9.10
C THR A 92 -4.88 -2.07 8.10
N ILE A 93 -5.06 -0.99 7.33
CA ILE A 93 -4.05 -0.52 6.37
C ILE A 93 -2.79 -0.07 7.10
N SER A 94 -2.93 0.59 8.25
CA SER A 94 -1.78 1.07 9.02
C SER A 94 -0.94 -0.09 9.57
N ILE A 95 -1.58 -1.12 10.14
CA ILE A 95 -0.86 -2.31 10.62
C ILE A 95 -0.11 -3.00 9.48
N VAL A 96 -0.79 -3.27 8.37
CA VAL A 96 -0.18 -3.93 7.19
C VAL A 96 1.01 -3.13 6.68
N ARG A 97 0.85 -1.81 6.55
CA ARG A 97 1.88 -0.94 6.02
C ARG A 97 3.07 -0.80 6.97
N THR A 98 2.85 -0.69 8.28
CA THR A 98 3.92 -0.69 9.29
C THR A 98 4.72 -1.99 9.28
N ILE A 99 4.03 -3.15 9.23
CA ILE A 99 4.70 -4.46 9.11
C ILE A 99 5.52 -4.50 7.82
N SER A 100 4.94 -4.05 6.70
CA SER A 100 5.62 -4.03 5.41
C SER A 100 6.92 -3.22 5.44
N PHE A 101 6.88 -1.97 5.93
CA PHE A 101 8.07 -1.13 6.07
C PHE A 101 9.10 -1.71 7.03
N THR A 102 8.66 -2.34 8.11
CA THR A 102 9.56 -2.98 9.08
C THR A 102 10.31 -4.14 8.45
N ILE A 103 9.60 -5.03 7.74
CA ILE A 103 10.22 -6.16 7.04
C ILE A 103 11.15 -5.65 5.94
N TYR A 104 10.67 -4.73 5.11
CA TYR A 104 11.48 -4.10 4.06
C TYR A 104 12.78 -3.51 4.62
N SER A 105 12.71 -2.74 5.71
CA SER A 105 13.88 -2.15 6.36
C SER A 105 14.84 -3.19 6.90
N SER A 106 14.31 -4.20 7.61
CA SER A 106 15.12 -5.26 8.21
C SER A 106 15.82 -6.10 7.15
N THR A 107 15.10 -6.45 6.07
CA THR A 107 15.69 -7.21 4.96
C THR A 107 16.78 -6.41 4.26
N LYS A 108 16.59 -5.12 3.98
CA LYS A 108 17.67 -4.30 3.39
C LYS A 108 18.90 -4.22 4.30
N ARG A 109 18.70 -4.04 5.62
CA ARG A 109 19.81 -4.04 6.59
C ARG A 109 20.58 -5.36 6.56
N ILE A 110 19.88 -6.49 6.51
CA ILE A 110 20.53 -7.81 6.42
C ILE A 110 21.32 -7.95 5.11
N LEU A 111 20.72 -7.57 3.98
CA LEU A 111 21.38 -7.66 2.67
C LEU A 111 22.62 -6.77 2.54
N ASN A 112 22.62 -5.60 3.19
CA ASN A 112 23.73 -4.64 3.13
C ASN A 112 24.78 -4.81 4.23
N ALA A 113 24.43 -5.47 5.35
CA ALA A 113 25.33 -5.62 6.50
C ALA A 113 26.16 -6.90 6.46
N ASP A 114 25.74 -7.92 5.72
CA ASP A 114 26.43 -9.21 5.67
C ASP A 114 27.51 -9.23 4.55
N PRO A 115 28.81 -9.18 4.91
CA PRO A 115 29.88 -9.19 3.93
C PRO A 115 29.92 -10.50 3.13
N TRP A 116 29.37 -11.61 3.64
CA TRP A 116 29.32 -12.88 2.92
C TRP A 116 28.28 -12.85 1.81
N ILE A 117 27.13 -12.20 2.03
CA ILE A 117 26.09 -12.02 1.01
C ILE A 117 26.59 -11.06 -0.07
N ASP A 118 27.25 -9.97 0.33
CA ASP A 118 27.82 -8.99 -0.60
C ASP A 118 29.00 -9.56 -1.40
N LEU A 119 29.90 -10.35 -0.79
CA LEU A 119 31.03 -11.01 -1.46
C LEU A 119 30.59 -12.06 -2.49
N ARG A 120 29.49 -12.78 -2.24
CA ARG A 120 29.02 -13.87 -3.11
C ARG A 120 28.19 -13.40 -4.30
N LEU A 121 27.58 -12.22 -4.19
CA LEU A 121 26.66 -11.68 -5.21
C LEU A 121 27.16 -10.38 -5.83
N GLY A 122 28.03 -9.60 -5.18
CA GLY A 122 28.69 -8.41 -5.73
C GLY A 122 27.75 -7.27 -6.14
N MET A 123 26.52 -7.26 -5.60
CA MET A 123 25.38 -6.45 -6.09
C MET A 123 24.66 -5.68 -4.98
N PHE A 124 25.17 -5.63 -3.74
CA PHE A 124 24.40 -5.10 -2.60
C PHE A 124 25.06 -3.93 -1.86
N SER A 125 26.38 -3.76 -1.94
CA SER A 125 27.06 -2.59 -1.34
C SER A 125 27.28 -1.40 -2.29
N GLY A 126 27.01 -1.52 -3.59
CA GLY A 126 27.31 -0.45 -4.54
C GLY A 126 26.31 0.72 -4.49
N ASP A 127 26.82 1.95 -4.56
CA ASP A 127 26.02 3.15 -4.78
C ASP A 127 25.65 3.33 -6.25
N ASN A 128 25.06 2.30 -6.84
CA ASN A 128 24.57 2.33 -8.21
C ASN A 128 23.08 1.98 -8.26
N ALA A 129 22.40 2.44 -9.31
CA ALA A 129 20.96 2.23 -9.47
C ALA A 129 20.55 0.75 -9.55
N LYS A 130 21.43 -0.14 -10.04
CA LYS A 130 21.13 -1.56 -10.20
C LYS A 130 21.10 -2.27 -8.85
N ASP A 131 22.10 -2.02 -8.02
CA ASP A 131 22.22 -2.60 -6.68
C ASP A 131 21.06 -2.12 -5.79
N ILE A 132 20.73 -0.83 -5.87
CA ILE A 132 19.56 -0.25 -5.19
C ILE A 132 18.26 -0.91 -5.67
N ALA A 133 18.11 -1.16 -6.98
CA ALA A 133 16.94 -1.84 -7.51
C ALA A 133 16.84 -3.27 -6.98
N ILE A 134 17.92 -4.05 -7.05
CA ILE A 134 17.90 -5.47 -6.66
C ILE A 134 17.68 -5.61 -5.15
N THR A 135 18.42 -4.86 -4.32
CA THR A 135 18.22 -4.86 -2.85
C THR A 135 16.78 -4.51 -2.48
N SER A 136 16.21 -3.49 -3.14
CA SER A 136 14.85 -3.03 -2.88
C SER A 136 13.80 -4.01 -3.40
N MET A 137 14.04 -4.68 -4.53
CA MET A 137 13.17 -5.74 -5.03
C MET A 137 13.15 -6.95 -4.11
N LEU A 138 14.31 -7.39 -3.61
CA LEU A 138 14.40 -8.53 -2.68
C LEU A 138 13.73 -8.20 -1.33
N ALA A 139 14.02 -7.02 -0.77
CA ALA A 139 13.40 -6.57 0.47
C ALA A 139 11.89 -6.32 0.33
N GLY A 140 11.47 -5.69 -0.77
CA GLY A 140 10.06 -5.46 -1.07
C GLY A 140 9.32 -6.77 -1.34
N GLY A 141 9.96 -7.72 -2.03
CA GLY A 141 9.44 -9.07 -2.26
C GLY A 141 9.28 -9.85 -0.95
N ALA A 142 10.29 -9.83 -0.07
CA ALA A 142 10.21 -10.44 1.25
C ALA A 142 9.06 -9.84 2.09
N SER A 143 8.93 -8.52 2.07
CA SER A 143 7.79 -7.83 2.69
C SER A 143 6.46 -8.29 2.11
N GLY A 144 6.31 -8.32 0.78
CA GLY A 144 5.07 -8.73 0.13
C GLY A 144 4.70 -10.17 0.44
N ALA A 145 5.68 -11.07 0.41
CA ALA A 145 5.52 -12.49 0.73
C ALA A 145 5.01 -12.71 2.17
N VAL A 146 5.65 -12.07 3.16
CA VAL A 146 5.27 -12.24 4.57
C VAL A 146 3.92 -11.59 4.87
N VAL A 147 3.68 -10.38 4.36
CA VAL A 147 2.38 -9.70 4.52
C VAL A 147 1.25 -10.55 3.92
N CYS A 148 1.51 -11.17 2.76
CA CYS A 148 0.54 -12.04 2.10
C CYS A 148 0.08 -13.16 3.06
N VAL A 149 1.01 -13.75 3.85
CA VAL A 149 0.69 -14.91 4.72
C VAL A 149 -0.40 -14.53 5.72
N GLY A 150 -0.30 -13.33 6.29
CA GLY A 150 -1.31 -12.79 7.19
C GLY A 150 -2.58 -12.33 6.46
N SER A 151 -2.47 -11.72 5.28
CA SER A 151 -3.60 -11.06 4.61
C SER A 151 -4.47 -12.00 3.78
N ALA A 152 -3.92 -13.08 3.20
CA ALA A 152 -4.64 -13.97 2.30
C ALA A 152 -5.95 -14.55 2.84
N PRO A 153 -6.05 -15.04 4.10
CA PRO A 153 -7.33 -15.50 4.63
C PRO A 153 -8.39 -14.39 4.65
N PHE A 154 -8.01 -13.15 4.95
CA PHE A 154 -8.92 -12.01 4.93
C PHE A 154 -9.34 -11.62 3.52
N GLU A 155 -8.39 -11.63 2.57
CA GLU A 155 -8.68 -11.36 1.17
C GLU A 155 -9.59 -12.41 0.55
N LEU A 156 -9.38 -13.69 0.88
CA LEU A 156 -10.24 -14.77 0.45
C LEU A 156 -11.67 -14.56 0.93
N VAL A 157 -11.86 -14.29 2.23
CA VAL A 157 -13.18 -14.05 2.81
C VAL A 157 -13.84 -12.84 2.16
N LYS A 158 -13.09 -11.75 1.96
CA LYS A 158 -13.57 -10.55 1.28
C LYS A 158 -14.03 -10.84 -0.15
N VAL A 159 -13.27 -11.59 -0.94
CA VAL A 159 -13.66 -11.89 -2.31
C VAL A 159 -14.80 -12.90 -2.37
N ARG A 160 -14.84 -13.91 -1.49
CA ARG A 160 -16.01 -14.80 -1.39
C ARG A 160 -17.29 -14.03 -1.08
N ARG A 161 -17.24 -13.09 -0.13
CA ARG A 161 -18.36 -12.17 0.17
C ARG A 161 -18.83 -11.39 -1.05
N GLN A 162 -17.90 -10.89 -1.86
CA GLN A 162 -18.24 -10.16 -3.10
C GLN A 162 -18.84 -11.07 -4.19
N LEU A 163 -18.49 -12.36 -4.20
CA LEU A 163 -18.95 -13.33 -5.19
C LEU A 163 -20.29 -14.00 -4.83
N GLU A 164 -20.68 -14.02 -3.57
CA GLU A 164 -21.87 -14.77 -3.12
C GLU A 164 -23.16 -14.37 -3.82
N TYR A 165 -23.34 -13.08 -4.10
CA TYR A 165 -24.50 -12.66 -4.86
C TYR A 165 -24.47 -13.19 -6.30
N GLN A 166 -23.28 -13.21 -6.91
CA GLN A 166 -23.11 -13.77 -8.26
C GLN A 166 -23.37 -15.26 -8.25
N ILE A 167 -22.87 -15.99 -7.26
CA ILE A 167 -23.12 -17.43 -7.09
C ILE A 167 -24.61 -17.71 -6.87
N TYR A 168 -25.29 -16.94 -6.02
CA TYR A 168 -26.74 -17.04 -5.78
C TYR A 168 -27.57 -16.83 -7.05
N ARG A 169 -27.14 -15.91 -7.91
CA ARG A 169 -27.79 -15.61 -9.18
C ARG A 169 -27.50 -16.69 -10.22
N ASP A 170 -26.26 -17.12 -10.33
CA ASP A 170 -25.83 -18.10 -11.33
C ASP A 170 -26.39 -19.50 -11.03
N SER A 171 -26.72 -19.80 -9.77
CA SER A 171 -27.43 -21.04 -9.39
C SER A 171 -28.94 -21.03 -9.69
N ARG A 172 -29.49 -19.90 -10.15
CA ARG A 172 -30.93 -19.70 -10.39
C ARG A 172 -31.20 -19.25 -11.82
N PRO A 173 -31.62 -20.17 -12.72
CA PRO A 173 -31.88 -19.85 -14.12
C PRO A 173 -32.87 -18.68 -14.30
N GLU A 174 -33.87 -18.56 -13.42
CA GLU A 174 -34.89 -17.52 -13.44
C GLU A 174 -34.32 -16.10 -13.20
N LEU A 175 -33.14 -15.98 -12.59
CA LEU A 175 -32.47 -14.70 -12.34
C LEU A 175 -31.48 -14.30 -13.45
N ARG A 176 -31.27 -15.15 -14.47
CA ARG A 176 -30.28 -14.92 -15.52
C ARG A 176 -30.57 -13.68 -16.37
N ASN A 177 -31.85 -13.38 -16.57
CA ASN A 177 -32.32 -12.22 -17.34
C ASN A 177 -32.38 -10.93 -16.50
N PHE A 178 -32.18 -11.04 -15.18
CA PHE A 178 -32.15 -9.90 -14.29
C PHE A 178 -30.73 -9.29 -14.22
N PRO A 179 -30.63 -8.00 -13.89
CA PRO A 179 -29.34 -7.33 -13.76
C PRO A 179 -28.44 -8.01 -12.68
N PRO A 180 -27.09 -7.96 -12.84
CA PRO A 180 -26.11 -8.63 -11.97
C PRO A 180 -25.97 -8.06 -10.55
N THR A 181 -26.97 -7.34 -10.04
CA THR A 181 -26.96 -6.66 -8.73
C THR A 181 -28.13 -7.13 -7.87
N PRO A 182 -28.03 -7.07 -6.52
CA PRO A 182 -29.11 -7.43 -5.62
C PRO A 182 -30.45 -6.84 -6.01
N ILE A 183 -31.47 -7.70 -6.10
CA ILE A 183 -32.84 -7.33 -6.47
C ILE A 183 -33.65 -7.21 -5.17
N PRO A 184 -34.49 -6.17 -5.00
CA PRO A 184 -35.41 -6.09 -3.87
C PRO A 184 -36.29 -7.33 -3.80
N ASN A 185 -36.61 -7.79 -2.59
CA ASN A 185 -37.44 -9.00 -2.41
C ASN A 185 -38.81 -8.91 -3.10
N SER A 186 -39.36 -7.70 -3.23
CA SER A 186 -40.62 -7.44 -3.93
C SER A 186 -40.56 -7.63 -5.44
N ALA A 187 -39.36 -7.57 -6.04
CA ALA A 187 -39.14 -7.73 -7.47
C ALA A 187 -38.56 -9.12 -7.84
N LEU A 188 -38.45 -10.04 -6.87
CA LEU A 188 -38.05 -11.42 -7.12
C LEU A 188 -39.18 -12.19 -7.82
N PRO A 189 -38.86 -13.10 -8.75
CA PRO A 189 -39.83 -14.04 -9.29
C PRO A 189 -40.51 -14.84 -8.17
N LYS A 190 -41.80 -15.15 -8.35
CA LYS A 190 -42.56 -15.93 -7.37
C LYS A 190 -41.90 -17.29 -7.15
N GLY A 191 -41.68 -17.66 -5.89
CA GLY A 191 -41.02 -18.91 -5.50
C GLY A 191 -39.49 -18.81 -5.37
N THR A 192 -38.87 -17.68 -5.74
CA THR A 192 -37.44 -17.49 -5.56
C THR A 192 -37.11 -17.09 -4.12
N ALA A 193 -36.38 -17.95 -3.39
CA ALA A 193 -35.93 -17.63 -2.04
C ALA A 193 -35.02 -16.39 -2.02
N PRO A 194 -35.21 -15.44 -1.10
CA PRO A 194 -34.44 -14.19 -1.06
C PRO A 194 -32.95 -14.44 -0.78
N PHE A 195 -32.08 -13.59 -1.33
CA PHE A 195 -30.66 -13.65 -1.03
C PHE A 195 -30.40 -13.16 0.41
N GLN A 196 -29.95 -14.07 1.26
CA GLN A 196 -29.46 -13.72 2.60
C GLN A 196 -27.92 -13.73 2.58
N PRO A 197 -27.26 -12.56 2.63
CA PRO A 197 -25.81 -12.51 2.75
C PRO A 197 -25.42 -13.08 4.12
N PRO A 198 -24.56 -14.11 4.19
CA PRO A 198 -24.11 -14.61 5.48
C PRO A 198 -23.29 -13.53 6.20
N THR A 199 -23.08 -13.70 7.50
CA THR A 199 -22.12 -12.86 8.26
C THR A 199 -20.69 -13.31 7.98
N THR A 200 -19.69 -12.42 8.11
CA THR A 200 -18.28 -12.76 7.87
C THR A 200 -17.85 -14.02 8.66
N ILE A 201 -18.33 -14.16 9.89
CA ILE A 201 -18.07 -15.32 10.75
C ILE A 201 -18.71 -16.59 10.18
N GLN A 202 -19.94 -16.50 9.67
CA GLN A 202 -20.59 -17.63 8.99
C GLN A 202 -19.83 -18.02 7.71
N ALA A 203 -19.27 -17.07 6.96
CA ALA A 203 -18.41 -17.35 5.80
C ALA A 203 -17.19 -18.18 6.20
N VAL A 204 -16.50 -17.73 7.25
CA VAL A 204 -15.30 -18.40 7.76
C VAL A 204 -15.66 -19.80 8.25
N ARG A 205 -16.72 -19.94 9.06
CA ARG A 205 -17.19 -21.25 9.53
C ARG A 205 -17.54 -22.19 8.39
N LEU A 206 -18.20 -21.69 7.34
CA LEU A 206 -18.54 -22.47 6.16
C LEU A 206 -17.29 -22.97 5.43
N ILE A 207 -16.28 -22.12 5.26
CA ILE A 207 -15.00 -22.50 4.63
C ILE A 207 -14.27 -23.55 5.46
N LEU A 208 -14.19 -23.34 6.77
CA LEU A 208 -13.56 -24.28 7.69
C LEU A 208 -14.26 -25.63 7.70
N ALA A 209 -15.60 -25.64 7.66
CA ALA A 209 -16.39 -26.87 7.59
C ALA A 209 -16.26 -27.59 6.24
N SER A 210 -16.15 -26.86 5.12
CA SER A 210 -16.09 -27.46 3.78
C SER A 210 -14.70 -27.92 3.35
N SER A 211 -13.65 -27.22 3.78
CA SER A 211 -12.30 -27.36 3.21
C SER A 211 -11.20 -27.37 4.27
N GLY A 212 -11.56 -27.34 5.56
CA GLY A 212 -10.62 -27.27 6.67
C GLY A 212 -9.88 -25.91 6.78
N PRO A 213 -8.91 -25.82 7.69
CA PRO A 213 -8.16 -24.58 7.96
C PRO A 213 -7.31 -24.11 6.76
N LEU A 214 -6.72 -25.03 6.00
CA LEU A 214 -5.99 -24.71 4.78
C LEU A 214 -6.89 -24.20 3.64
N GLY A 215 -8.20 -24.45 3.74
CA GLY A 215 -9.19 -23.88 2.82
C GLY A 215 -9.19 -22.35 2.81
N LEU A 216 -8.76 -21.70 3.90
CA LEU A 216 -8.60 -20.25 3.97
C LEU A 216 -7.49 -19.69 3.06
N TYR A 217 -6.64 -20.55 2.51
CA TYR A 217 -5.56 -20.20 1.58
C TYR A 217 -5.86 -20.67 0.15
N THR A 218 -7.12 -20.96 -0.17
CA THR A 218 -7.53 -21.35 -1.53
C THR A 218 -7.24 -20.21 -2.50
N GLY A 219 -6.48 -20.48 -3.56
CA GLY A 219 -6.08 -19.47 -4.55
C GLY A 219 -4.82 -18.68 -4.19
N TRP A 220 -4.18 -18.99 -3.05
CA TRP A 220 -2.98 -18.33 -2.52
C TRP A 220 -1.89 -18.03 -3.54
N ARG A 221 -1.59 -18.95 -4.47
CA ARG A 221 -0.48 -18.80 -5.43
C ARG A 221 -0.57 -17.51 -6.25
N LEU A 222 -1.78 -17.14 -6.67
CA LEU A 222 -1.99 -15.90 -7.44
C LEU A 222 -1.82 -14.66 -6.58
N HIS A 223 -2.33 -14.70 -5.34
CA HIS A 223 -2.16 -13.62 -4.37
C HIS A 223 -0.68 -13.42 -4.02
N PHE A 224 0.02 -14.52 -3.76
CA PHE A 224 1.43 -14.51 -3.42
C PHE A 224 2.28 -13.88 -4.51
N ILE A 225 2.10 -14.30 -5.78
CA ILE A 225 2.82 -13.73 -6.91
C ILE A 225 2.49 -12.23 -7.05
N ARG A 226 1.21 -11.87 -6.97
CA ARG A 226 0.75 -10.48 -7.07
C ARG A 226 1.37 -9.60 -6.00
N ASP A 227 1.28 -9.99 -4.74
CA ASP A 227 1.71 -9.19 -3.60
C ASP A 227 3.24 -9.10 -3.52
N THR A 228 3.93 -10.21 -3.79
CA THR A 228 5.40 -10.26 -3.81
C THR A 228 5.96 -9.36 -4.92
N LEU A 229 5.50 -9.55 -6.17
CA LEU A 229 5.98 -8.75 -7.30
C LEU A 229 5.55 -7.29 -7.18
N GLY A 230 4.31 -7.05 -6.75
CA GLY A 230 3.76 -5.71 -6.60
C GLY A 230 4.52 -4.87 -5.58
N THR A 231 4.88 -5.48 -4.45
CA THR A 231 5.63 -4.83 -3.37
C THR A 231 7.12 -4.70 -3.73
N ALA A 232 7.71 -5.70 -4.39
CA ALA A 232 9.07 -5.64 -4.90
C ALA A 232 9.27 -4.47 -5.87
N LEU A 233 8.37 -4.33 -6.87
CA LEU A 233 8.42 -3.24 -7.84
C LEU A 233 8.15 -1.89 -7.18
N TYR A 234 7.17 -1.81 -6.28
CA TYR A 234 6.84 -0.58 -5.58
C TYR A 234 8.04 0.02 -4.83
N PHE A 235 8.74 -0.79 -4.04
CA PHE A 235 9.90 -0.31 -3.28
C PHE A 235 11.11 -0.05 -4.17
N ALA A 236 11.35 -0.88 -5.18
CA ALA A 236 12.46 -0.69 -6.10
C ALA A 236 12.32 0.58 -6.92
N GLU A 237 11.13 0.85 -7.46
CA GLU A 237 10.87 2.06 -8.22
C GLU A 237 11.02 3.32 -7.35
N TYR A 238 10.50 3.28 -6.13
CA TYR A 238 10.68 4.37 -5.19
C TYR A 238 12.17 4.67 -4.95
N ASP A 239 12.96 3.67 -4.57
CA ASP A 239 14.36 3.84 -4.21
C ASP A 239 15.25 4.23 -5.40
N VAL A 240 15.03 3.63 -6.57
CA VAL A 240 15.76 3.97 -7.81
C VAL A 240 15.47 5.40 -8.23
N MET A 241 14.21 5.83 -8.15
CA MET A 241 13.86 7.21 -8.49
C MET A 241 14.41 8.20 -7.47
N ARG A 242 14.42 7.85 -6.18
CA ARG A 242 15.08 8.64 -5.13
C ARG A 242 16.57 8.79 -5.43
N TYR A 243 17.24 7.71 -5.83
CA TYR A 243 18.64 7.74 -6.25
C TYR A 243 18.87 8.75 -7.38
N TYR A 244 18.09 8.69 -8.47
CA TYR A 244 18.22 9.63 -9.58
C TYR A 244 17.87 11.08 -9.21
N LEU A 245 17.03 11.30 -8.20
CA LEU A 245 16.65 12.62 -7.70
C LEU A 245 17.53 13.10 -6.54
N GLY A 246 18.75 12.59 -6.42
CA GLY A 246 19.77 13.13 -5.52
C GLY A 246 19.66 12.62 -4.09
N ARG A 247 19.29 11.35 -3.89
CA ARG A 247 19.37 10.69 -2.58
C ARG A 247 20.81 10.75 -2.06
N ALA A 248 20.99 11.23 -0.84
CA ALA A 248 22.27 11.26 -0.17
C ALA A 248 22.30 10.27 0.99
N LYS A 249 23.38 9.52 1.11
CA LYS A 249 23.66 8.72 2.31
C LYS A 249 24.01 9.66 3.45
N LYS A 250 23.46 9.41 4.63
CA LYS A 250 23.82 10.14 5.84
C LYS A 250 25.20 9.70 6.32
N GLU A 251 26.11 10.64 6.57
CA GLU A 251 27.38 10.35 7.25
C GLU A 251 27.08 9.83 8.66
N ARG A 252 27.57 8.62 8.96
CA ARG A 252 27.35 7.98 10.26
C ARG A 252 28.44 8.38 11.25
N ARG A 253 28.10 8.39 12.54
CA ARG A 253 29.09 8.36 13.62
C ARG A 253 29.59 6.94 13.80
N ASP A 254 30.89 6.79 14.05
CA ASP A 254 31.53 5.50 14.33
C ASP A 254 30.79 4.77 15.47
N GLY A 255 30.29 3.57 15.21
CA GLY A 255 29.58 2.72 16.19
C GLY A 255 28.08 2.48 15.93
N GLU A 256 27.44 3.20 15.01
CA GLU A 256 26.05 2.92 14.60
C GLU A 256 25.98 1.74 13.60
N GLY A 257 25.88 0.51 14.13
CA GLY A 257 25.66 -0.69 13.33
C GLY A 257 24.31 -0.68 12.58
N GLY A 258 24.32 -1.07 11.31
CA GLY A 258 23.10 -1.34 10.52
C GLY A 258 22.90 -0.38 9.33
N GLY A 259 23.71 -0.52 8.28
CA GLY A 259 23.67 0.23 7.03
C GLY A 259 22.45 -0.07 6.15
N GLY A 260 21.79 0.95 5.61
CA GLY A 260 20.92 0.81 4.43
C GLY A 260 19.48 0.35 4.67
N GLY A 261 18.94 0.57 5.87
CA GLY A 261 17.51 0.40 6.16
C GLY A 261 16.66 1.58 5.71
N PHE A 262 15.34 1.42 5.82
CA PHE A 262 14.36 2.47 5.55
C PHE A 262 14.56 3.67 6.49
N GLY A 263 14.64 4.88 5.93
CA GLY A 263 14.83 6.12 6.67
C GLY A 263 16.28 6.42 7.08
N ASP A 264 17.27 5.62 6.64
CA ASP A 264 18.68 5.91 6.88
C ASP A 264 19.24 6.96 5.90
N ASP A 265 18.60 7.11 4.74
CA ASP A 265 18.98 8.06 3.68
C ASP A 265 18.24 9.39 3.81
N VAL A 266 18.92 10.49 3.48
CA VAL A 266 18.34 11.85 3.46
C VAL A 266 18.22 12.37 2.03
N GLN A 267 17.32 13.34 1.83
CA GLN A 267 17.22 14.01 0.54
C GLN A 267 18.40 14.98 0.37
N GLY A 268 19.29 14.67 -0.57
CA GLY A 268 20.39 15.54 -0.97
C GLY A 268 19.96 16.61 -1.97
N ASP A 269 20.95 17.20 -2.66
CA ASP A 269 20.70 18.17 -3.70
C ASP A 269 20.04 17.56 -4.93
N VAL A 270 19.06 18.26 -5.49
CA VAL A 270 18.43 17.84 -6.74
C VAL A 270 19.42 17.95 -7.90
N PRO A 271 19.34 17.04 -8.89
CA PRO A 271 20.07 17.16 -10.13
C PRO A 271 19.84 18.52 -10.81
N GLU A 272 20.84 19.00 -11.54
CA GLU A 272 20.80 20.31 -12.19
C GLU A 272 19.62 20.46 -13.14
N TRP A 273 19.27 19.40 -13.90
CA TRP A 273 18.15 19.40 -14.84
C TRP A 273 16.77 19.57 -14.17
N CYS A 274 16.65 19.27 -12.86
CA CYS A 274 15.44 19.44 -12.07
C CYS A 274 15.46 20.72 -11.22
N ARG A 275 16.62 21.37 -11.09
CA ARG A 275 16.85 22.46 -10.16
C ARG A 275 16.00 23.66 -10.60
N GLY A 276 14.97 23.99 -9.81
CA GLY A 276 14.02 25.08 -10.07
C GLY A 276 12.59 24.64 -10.35
N TRP A 277 12.36 23.40 -10.80
CA TRP A 277 11.02 22.86 -11.08
C TRP A 277 10.47 22.03 -9.93
N ILE A 278 11.36 21.37 -9.19
CA ILE A 278 10.99 20.46 -8.10
C ILE A 278 11.63 20.93 -6.80
N MET A 279 10.81 21.20 -5.79
CA MET A 279 11.27 21.50 -4.44
C MET A 279 11.76 20.23 -3.75
N LYS A 280 12.87 20.30 -3.00
CA LYS A 280 13.44 19.14 -2.27
C LYS A 280 12.41 18.38 -1.43
N GLY A 281 11.53 19.10 -0.74
CA GLY A 281 10.47 18.52 0.10
C GLY A 281 9.37 17.78 -0.67
N MET A 282 9.23 18.00 -1.99
CA MET A 282 8.24 17.34 -2.83
C MET A 282 8.74 16.01 -3.43
N ILE A 283 10.03 15.73 -3.36
CA ILE A 283 10.61 14.53 -3.97
C ILE A 283 10.04 13.24 -3.37
N PRO A 284 9.94 13.07 -2.03
CA PRO A 284 9.32 11.87 -1.46
C PRO A 284 7.88 11.71 -1.94
N PHE A 285 7.14 12.82 -2.07
CA PHE A 285 5.78 12.82 -2.61
C PHE A 285 5.74 12.30 -4.04
N LEU A 286 6.53 12.90 -4.94
CA LEU A 286 6.55 12.53 -6.36
C LEU A 286 7.00 11.08 -6.56
N CYS A 287 8.06 10.68 -5.85
CA CYS A 287 8.55 9.31 -5.88
C CYS A 287 7.48 8.31 -5.42
N GLY A 288 6.85 8.62 -4.29
CA GLY A 288 5.79 7.80 -3.72
C GLY A 288 4.55 7.72 -4.62
N SER A 289 4.15 8.84 -5.22
CA SER A 289 3.01 8.91 -6.13
C SER A 289 3.25 8.08 -7.39
N LEU A 290 4.42 8.19 -8.02
CA LEU A 290 4.73 7.44 -9.24
C LEU A 290 4.79 5.94 -8.95
N ALA A 291 5.58 5.51 -7.94
CA ALA A 291 5.65 4.10 -7.53
C ALA A 291 4.27 3.52 -7.16
N GLY A 292 3.42 4.33 -6.53
CA GLY A 292 2.04 3.95 -6.24
C GLY A 292 1.19 3.77 -7.50
N VAL A 293 1.30 4.66 -8.48
CA VAL A 293 0.49 4.58 -9.72
C VAL A 293 0.93 3.42 -10.60
N THR A 294 2.24 3.25 -10.80
CA THR A 294 2.82 2.19 -11.63
C THR A 294 2.55 0.81 -11.07
N SER A 295 2.77 0.60 -9.76
CA SER A 295 2.46 -0.66 -9.08
C SER A 295 0.99 -1.03 -9.26
N TRP A 296 0.07 -0.07 -9.05
CA TRP A 296 -1.36 -0.29 -9.30
C TRP A 296 -1.67 -0.57 -10.77
N ALA A 297 -1.06 0.16 -11.72
CA ALA A 297 -1.30 -0.02 -13.15
C ALA A 297 -0.86 -1.42 -13.65
N LEU A 298 0.25 -1.93 -13.13
CA LEU A 298 0.79 -3.25 -13.47
C LEU A 298 0.00 -4.41 -12.84
N ILE A 299 -0.51 -4.22 -11.62
CA ILE A 299 -1.23 -5.27 -10.87
C ILE A 299 -2.70 -5.37 -11.29
N TYR A 300 -3.32 -4.25 -11.69
CA TYR A 300 -4.76 -4.16 -11.94
C TYR A 300 -5.34 -5.24 -12.91
N PRO A 301 -4.67 -5.64 -14.00
CA PRO A 301 -5.16 -6.70 -14.89
C PRO A 301 -5.23 -8.08 -14.22
N VAL A 302 -4.36 -8.35 -13.25
CA VAL A 302 -4.30 -9.61 -12.50
C VAL A 302 -5.33 -9.63 -11.37
N ASP A 303 -5.54 -8.48 -10.73
CA ASP A 303 -6.35 -8.32 -9.52
C ASP A 303 -7.87 -8.46 -9.77
N THR A 304 -8.35 -8.12 -10.97
CA THR A 304 -9.81 -7.91 -11.16
C THR A 304 -10.64 -9.16 -11.50
N LYS A 305 -10.07 -10.23 -12.09
CA LYS A 305 -10.88 -11.42 -12.48
C LYS A 305 -10.23 -12.79 -12.33
N ALA A 306 -8.91 -12.89 -12.22
CA ALA A 306 -8.25 -14.19 -11.98
C ALA A 306 -8.64 -14.77 -10.63
N GLN A 307 -8.70 -13.90 -9.63
CA GLN A 307 -9.10 -14.22 -8.26
C GLN A 307 -10.58 -14.60 -8.16
N GLN A 308 -11.46 -13.88 -8.86
CA GLN A 308 -12.90 -14.18 -8.88
C GLN A 308 -13.21 -15.58 -9.44
N ARG A 309 -12.46 -15.99 -10.47
CA ARG A 309 -12.68 -17.25 -11.17
C ARG A 309 -12.14 -18.46 -10.39
N ALA A 310 -10.97 -18.33 -9.77
CA ALA A 310 -10.37 -19.40 -8.97
C ALA A 310 -11.28 -19.84 -7.80
N LEU A 311 -12.12 -18.92 -7.30
CA LEU A 311 -13.05 -19.16 -6.20
C LEU A 311 -14.44 -19.64 -6.62
N SER A 312 -14.78 -19.50 -7.91
CA SER A 312 -16.06 -19.95 -8.47
C SER A 312 -16.09 -21.44 -8.87
N GLY A 313 -15.02 -22.20 -8.65
CA GLY A 313 -14.93 -23.61 -9.05
C GLY A 313 -14.90 -23.84 -10.57
N LEU A 314 -14.86 -22.78 -11.37
CA LEU A 314 -14.70 -22.86 -12.82
C LEU A 314 -13.29 -23.37 -13.18
N PRO A 315 -13.13 -24.12 -14.29
CA PRO A 315 -11.83 -24.64 -14.71
C PRO A 315 -10.79 -23.51 -14.80
N MET A 316 -9.60 -23.80 -14.26
CA MET A 316 -8.43 -22.91 -14.33
C MET A 316 -8.20 -22.50 -15.78
N ARG A 317 -8.22 -21.20 -16.03
CA ARG A 317 -7.83 -20.61 -17.33
C ARG A 317 -6.53 -19.86 -17.14
N THR A 318 -5.67 -19.90 -18.16
CA THR A 318 -4.38 -19.21 -18.07
C THR A 318 -4.59 -17.70 -17.92
N PRO A 319 -3.67 -16.97 -17.25
CA PRO A 319 -3.77 -15.52 -17.10
C PRO A 319 -3.94 -14.79 -18.44
N ILE A 320 -3.28 -15.30 -19.49
CA ILE A 320 -3.32 -14.76 -20.85
C ILE A 320 -4.71 -14.94 -21.49
N GLU A 321 -5.34 -16.11 -21.31
CA GLU A 321 -6.71 -16.35 -21.79
C GLU A 321 -7.76 -15.52 -21.06
N GLN A 322 -7.51 -15.19 -19.80
CA GLN A 322 -8.39 -14.31 -19.05
C GLN A 322 -8.23 -12.86 -19.51
N LEU A 323 -6.99 -12.40 -19.66
CA LEU A 323 -6.68 -11.07 -20.18
C LEU A 323 -7.27 -10.88 -21.59
N SER A 324 -7.10 -11.87 -22.48
CA SER A 324 -7.65 -11.80 -23.83
C SER A 324 -9.18 -11.69 -23.84
N ARG A 325 -9.89 -12.40 -22.97
CA ARG A 325 -11.36 -12.28 -22.83
C ARG A 325 -11.80 -10.99 -22.12
N LEU A 326 -10.98 -10.46 -21.23
CA LEU A 326 -11.21 -9.16 -20.58
C LEU A 326 -11.15 -8.03 -21.61
N VAL A 327 -10.15 -8.07 -22.50
CA VAL A 327 -9.93 -7.09 -23.54
C VAL A 327 -10.92 -7.30 -24.70
N LEU A 328 -10.94 -8.50 -25.27
CA LEU A 328 -11.67 -8.81 -26.51
C LEU A 328 -13.13 -9.25 -26.26
N GLY A 329 -13.54 -9.47 -25.01
CA GLY A 329 -14.87 -9.97 -24.69
C GLY A 329 -14.96 -11.50 -24.60
N THR A 330 -16.09 -11.99 -24.11
CA THR A 330 -16.32 -13.42 -23.85
C THR A 330 -16.78 -14.21 -25.07
N ASP A 331 -17.26 -13.52 -26.09
CA ASP A 331 -17.80 -14.10 -27.31
C ASP A 331 -16.71 -14.17 -28.39
N LYS A 332 -16.43 -15.39 -28.87
CA LYS A 332 -15.38 -15.62 -29.87
C LYS A 332 -15.82 -15.25 -31.29
N SER A 333 -17.13 -15.19 -31.55
CA SER A 333 -17.71 -14.89 -32.86
C SER A 333 -17.76 -13.38 -33.13
N ASN A 334 -17.75 -12.53 -32.09
CA ASN A 334 -17.78 -11.08 -32.22
C ASN A 334 -16.87 -10.40 -31.16
N PRO A 335 -15.55 -10.42 -31.37
CA PRO A 335 -14.61 -9.81 -30.44
C PRO A 335 -14.74 -8.29 -30.45
N LYS A 336 -14.75 -7.70 -29.25
CA LYS A 336 -14.78 -6.24 -29.08
C LYS A 336 -13.43 -5.63 -29.48
N PRO A 337 -13.41 -4.40 -30.01
CA PRO A 337 -12.16 -3.71 -30.36
C PRO A 337 -11.21 -3.65 -29.18
N PHE A 338 -9.92 -3.95 -29.40
CA PHE A 338 -8.90 -4.03 -28.35
C PHE A 338 -8.84 -2.78 -27.48
N LEU A 339 -8.85 -1.59 -28.09
CA LEU A 339 -8.88 -0.29 -27.41
C LEU A 339 -10.12 -0.10 -26.54
N ALA A 340 -11.30 -0.55 -27.00
CA ALA A 340 -12.54 -0.50 -26.21
C ALA A 340 -12.56 -1.54 -25.07
N GLY A 341 -11.80 -2.63 -25.21
CA GLY A 341 -11.47 -3.58 -24.15
C GLY A 341 -10.61 -2.98 -23.06
N MET A 342 -9.48 -2.40 -23.46
CA MET A 342 -8.54 -1.71 -22.59
C MET A 342 -9.20 -0.53 -21.87
N ALA A 343 -9.97 0.30 -22.58
CA ALA A 343 -10.70 1.41 -21.96
C ALA A 343 -11.72 0.94 -20.90
N ARG A 344 -12.33 -0.25 -21.06
CA ARG A 344 -13.23 -0.83 -20.05
C ARG A 344 -12.50 -1.41 -18.86
N LEU A 345 -11.33 -2.03 -19.07
CA LEU A 345 -10.43 -2.44 -17.99
C LEU A 345 -10.13 -1.24 -17.10
N TYR A 346 -9.74 -0.11 -17.69
CA TYR A 346 -9.35 1.09 -16.95
C TYR A 346 -10.50 1.99 -16.48
N ARG A 347 -11.77 1.55 -16.58
CA ARG A 347 -12.91 2.32 -16.05
C ARG A 347 -12.86 2.32 -14.52
N GLY A 348 -12.65 3.50 -13.92
CA GLY A 348 -12.40 3.65 -12.48
C GLY A 348 -10.92 3.56 -12.09
N LEU A 349 -10.01 3.39 -13.06
CA LEU A 349 -8.56 3.51 -12.84
C LEU A 349 -8.21 4.95 -12.44
N GLY A 350 -8.82 5.97 -13.05
CA GLY A 350 -8.53 7.37 -12.75
C GLY A 350 -8.66 7.73 -11.26
N ILE A 351 -9.77 7.39 -10.63
CA ILE A 351 -9.95 7.61 -9.17
C ILE A 351 -8.97 6.76 -8.35
N SER A 352 -8.65 5.55 -8.81
CA SER A 352 -7.68 4.68 -8.15
C SER A 352 -6.26 5.24 -8.23
N MET A 353 -5.89 5.85 -9.36
CA MET A 353 -4.61 6.52 -9.58
C MET A 353 -4.52 7.80 -8.76
N ILE A 354 -5.52 8.67 -8.79
CA ILE A 354 -5.54 9.90 -7.97
C ILE A 354 -5.40 9.55 -6.49
N ARG A 355 -6.17 8.56 -6.04
CA ARG A 355 -6.04 8.03 -4.68
C ARG A 355 -4.63 7.53 -4.41
N SER A 356 -4.07 6.71 -5.31
CA SER A 356 -2.72 6.14 -5.16
C SER A 356 -1.66 7.24 -5.08
N MET A 357 -1.74 8.25 -5.95
CA MET A 357 -0.86 9.41 -5.93
C MET A 357 -0.88 10.11 -4.57
N LEU A 358 -2.07 10.44 -4.07
CA LEU A 358 -2.22 11.16 -2.81
C LEU A 358 -1.79 10.31 -1.61
N THR A 359 -2.24 9.06 -1.50
CA THR A 359 -1.95 8.23 -0.33
C THR A 359 -0.48 7.84 -0.28
N HIS A 360 0.11 7.40 -1.39
CA HIS A 360 1.51 6.97 -1.41
C HIS A 360 2.47 8.16 -1.39
N GLY A 361 2.16 9.25 -2.09
CA GLY A 361 2.97 10.46 -2.01
C GLY A 361 2.97 11.06 -0.60
N LEU A 362 1.80 11.21 0.01
CA LEU A 362 1.70 11.74 1.38
C LEU A 362 2.36 10.81 2.40
N LEU A 363 2.19 9.50 2.25
CA LEU A 363 2.86 8.51 3.09
C LEU A 363 4.38 8.72 3.09
N TRP A 364 5.02 8.69 1.93
CA TRP A 364 6.47 8.81 1.85
C TRP A 364 6.97 10.17 2.33
N THR A 365 6.21 11.23 2.08
CA THR A 365 6.52 12.57 2.62
C THR A 365 6.49 12.59 4.14
N LEU A 366 5.47 11.99 4.76
CA LEU A 366 5.32 11.96 6.22
C LEU A 366 6.31 11.00 6.87
N VAL A 367 6.64 9.90 6.20
CA VAL A 367 7.71 8.99 6.61
C VAL A 367 9.03 9.76 6.71
N ASP A 368 9.43 10.46 5.64
CA ASP A 368 10.68 11.20 5.60
C ASP A 368 10.66 12.34 6.63
N ALA A 369 9.55 13.08 6.73
CA ALA A 369 9.40 14.16 7.70
C ALA A 369 9.50 13.66 9.16
N THR A 370 8.84 12.55 9.48
CA THR A 370 8.87 11.95 10.83
C THR A 370 10.24 11.36 11.13
N GLY A 371 10.87 10.71 10.16
CA GLY A 371 12.23 10.18 10.28
C GLY A 371 13.25 11.28 10.54
N ASN A 372 13.18 12.39 9.80
CA ASN A 372 14.04 13.57 10.01
C ASN A 372 13.77 14.25 11.35
N TYR A 373 12.51 14.30 11.78
CA TYR A 373 12.14 14.82 13.09
C TYR A 373 12.77 13.97 14.21
N ILE A 374 12.63 12.64 14.16
CA ILE A 374 13.27 11.71 15.11
C ILE A 374 14.79 11.90 15.10
N ASP A 375 15.41 11.93 13.92
CA ASP A 375 16.85 12.06 13.76
C ASP A 375 17.45 13.31 14.38
N SER A 376 16.64 14.34 14.48
CA SER A 376 17.06 15.61 15.02
C SER A 376 17.03 15.63 16.56
N ARG A 377 16.64 14.54 17.25
CA ARG A 377 16.58 14.45 18.73
C ARG A 377 15.75 15.58 19.36
N PRO A 378 14.43 15.59 19.12
CA PRO A 378 13.56 16.69 19.51
C PRO A 378 13.50 16.91 21.02
N PHE A 379 13.51 15.85 21.83
CA PHE A 379 13.36 15.99 23.28
C PHE A 379 14.64 16.53 23.93
N GLU A 380 15.82 16.06 23.52
CA GLU A 380 17.10 16.60 23.97
C GLU A 380 17.27 18.08 23.58
N ARG A 381 16.86 18.46 22.36
CA ARG A 381 16.86 19.87 21.92
C ARG A 381 15.90 20.74 22.70
N LEU A 382 14.75 20.23 23.10
CA LEU A 382 13.78 20.96 23.93
C LEU A 382 14.30 21.11 25.36
N ALA A 383 14.86 20.05 25.94
CA ALA A 383 15.42 20.07 27.29
C ALA A 383 16.59 21.05 27.40
N SER A 384 17.53 21.02 26.45
CA SER A 384 18.66 21.97 26.40
C SER A 384 18.24 23.42 26.21
N ARG A 385 17.13 23.69 25.50
CA ARG A 385 16.56 25.05 25.37
C ARG A 385 15.90 25.56 26.64
N GLN A 386 15.34 24.68 27.46
CA GLN A 386 14.72 25.04 28.73
C GLN A 386 15.76 25.34 29.80
N GLU A 387 16.91 24.67 29.79
CA GLU A 387 18.02 24.95 30.72
C GLU A 387 18.76 26.26 30.40
N LEU A 388 18.58 26.82 29.20
CA LEU A 388 19.13 28.11 28.78
C LEU A 388 18.23 29.31 29.13
N LYS A 389 17.01 29.06 29.63
CA LYS A 389 16.07 30.08 30.11
C LYS A 389 16.00 30.05 31.62
#